data_AF-A0AA95HDR0-F1
#
_entry.id   AF-A0AA95HDR0-F1
#
_cell.length_a   1.000
_cell.length_b   1.000
_cell.length_c   1.000
_cell.angle_alpha   90.00
_cell.angle_beta   90.00
_cell.angle_gamma   90.00
#
_symmetry.space_group_name_H-M   'P 1'
#
loop_
_entity.id
_entity.type
_entity.pdbx_description
1 polymer ?
#
loop_
_entity_poly.entity_id
_entity_poly.type
_entity_poly.pdbx_seq_one_letter_code
_entity_poly.pdbx_strand_id
1 'polypeptide(L)'
;MADTDRNDPDFVDILTDLGRQANRYDFFAALRAVECHFRDKPRLGQSVNPAEDGIRLGQEPSNLFAPSALHSCQPQADGYWHLQVLFFGLFGPQGPLPQHLTEYVRERRRNEVRDEATLAFMNLFHHRLLSLLYRAWANKEPTVQRDRVENDDFDRYTGALLGIGIPELQHRDAMRV
;
A
#
# COMPACT_ATOMS: atom_id res chain seq x y z
N MET A 1 -3.07 -26.00 -19.82
CA MET A 1 -4.25 -25.14 -20.00
C MET A 1 -4.30 -24.25 -18.77
N ALA A 2 -3.66 -23.09 -18.86
CA ALA A 2 -3.71 -22.08 -17.80
C ALA A 2 -5.01 -21.31 -17.98
N ASP A 3 -5.80 -21.24 -16.92
CA ASP A 3 -7.11 -20.60 -16.92
C ASP A 3 -6.95 -19.10 -17.11
N THR A 4 -7.52 -18.57 -18.18
CA THR A 4 -7.42 -17.15 -18.58
C THR A 4 -8.47 -16.28 -17.89
N ASP A 5 -9.32 -16.87 -17.04
CA ASP A 5 -10.41 -16.20 -16.33
C ASP A 5 -10.17 -16.11 -14.82
N ARG A 6 -9.00 -15.61 -14.40
CA ARG A 6 -8.80 -15.20 -12.99
C ARG A 6 -9.39 -13.80 -12.72
N ASN A 7 -10.57 -13.55 -13.25
CA ASN A 7 -11.41 -12.42 -12.85
C ASN A 7 -12.67 -13.01 -12.20
N ASP A 8 -12.44 -13.74 -11.11
CA ASP A 8 -13.48 -14.39 -10.33
C ASP A 8 -14.37 -13.30 -9.70
N PRO A 9 -15.66 -13.22 -10.04
CA PRO A 9 -16.56 -12.17 -9.55
C PRO A 9 -16.89 -12.29 -8.04
N ASP A 10 -16.32 -13.28 -7.35
CA ASP A 10 -16.48 -13.55 -5.91
C ASP A 10 -15.27 -13.09 -5.05
N PHE A 11 -14.28 -12.39 -5.62
CA PHE A 11 -13.33 -11.62 -4.81
C PHE A 11 -14.10 -10.43 -4.24
N VAL A 12 -14.68 -10.58 -3.03
CA VAL A 12 -15.27 -9.48 -2.26
C VAL A 12 -14.40 -8.26 -2.48
N ASP A 13 -14.97 -7.19 -3.02
CA ASP A 13 -14.20 -5.98 -3.34
C ASP A 13 -13.36 -5.60 -2.13
N ILE A 14 -12.05 -5.86 -2.23
CA ILE A 14 -11.14 -5.83 -1.10
C ILE A 14 -11.13 -4.46 -0.45
N LEU A 15 -11.35 -3.41 -1.24
CA LEU A 15 -11.43 -2.05 -0.75
C LEU A 15 -12.70 -1.84 0.07
N THR A 16 -13.83 -2.39 -0.37
CA THR A 16 -15.07 -2.38 0.40
C THR A 16 -14.93 -3.17 1.71
N ASP A 17 -14.27 -4.34 1.71
CA ASP A 17 -14.04 -5.11 2.95
C ASP A 17 -13.05 -4.42 3.89
N LEU A 18 -11.94 -3.89 3.36
CA LEU A 18 -10.99 -3.07 4.10
C LEU A 18 -11.67 -1.83 4.70
N GLY A 19 -12.66 -1.26 4.00
CA GLY A 19 -13.47 -0.17 4.50
C GLY A 19 -14.38 -0.55 5.68
N ARG A 20 -14.84 -1.80 5.74
CA ARG A 20 -15.65 -2.32 6.84
C ARG A 20 -14.82 -2.79 8.02
N GLN A 21 -13.68 -3.45 7.78
CA GLN A 21 -12.91 -4.19 8.78
C GLN A 21 -11.39 -4.04 8.62
N ALA A 22 -10.89 -2.80 8.47
CA ALA A 22 -9.46 -2.52 8.33
C ALA A 22 -8.58 -3.19 9.41
N ASN A 23 -9.07 -3.23 10.65
CA ASN A 23 -8.33 -3.77 11.80
C ASN A 23 -8.05 -5.28 11.74
N ARG A 24 -8.69 -6.04 10.83
CA ARG A 24 -8.44 -7.47 10.65
C ARG A 24 -7.27 -7.77 9.72
N TYR A 25 -6.81 -6.78 8.97
CA TYR A 25 -5.76 -6.94 8.00
C TYR A 25 -4.40 -6.52 8.55
N ASP A 26 -3.37 -7.27 8.16
CA ASP A 26 -1.98 -6.83 8.31
C ASP A 26 -1.67 -5.75 7.27
N PHE A 27 -0.80 -4.80 7.62
CA PHE A 27 -0.44 -3.67 6.75
C PHE A 27 0.13 -4.11 5.41
N PHE A 28 1.08 -5.07 5.39
CA PHE A 28 1.73 -5.49 4.15
C PHE A 28 0.78 -6.31 3.27
N ALA A 29 0.00 -7.20 3.89
CA ALA A 29 -1.00 -8.00 3.19
C ALA A 29 -2.10 -7.13 2.58
N ALA A 30 -2.59 -6.12 3.31
CA ALA A 30 -3.58 -5.17 2.80
C ALA A 30 -3.05 -4.41 1.59
N LEU A 31 -1.85 -3.84 1.68
CA LEU A 31 -1.26 -3.06 0.59
C LEU A 31 -0.93 -3.92 -0.64
N ARG A 32 -0.52 -5.17 -0.44
CA ARG A 32 -0.39 -6.14 -1.55
C ARG A 32 -1.71 -6.34 -2.28
N ALA A 33 -2.80 -6.57 -1.53
CA ALA A 33 -4.11 -6.76 -2.14
C ALA A 33 -4.64 -5.50 -2.84
N VAL A 34 -4.39 -4.32 -2.27
CA VAL A 34 -4.69 -3.02 -2.90
C VAL A 34 -3.85 -2.82 -4.17
N GLU A 35 -2.58 -3.17 -4.15
CA GLU A 35 -1.71 -3.09 -5.33
C GLU A 35 -2.20 -4.05 -6.43
N CYS A 36 -2.68 -5.25 -6.09
CA CYS A 36 -3.31 -6.14 -7.07
C CYS A 36 -4.63 -5.57 -7.64
N HIS A 37 -5.44 -4.92 -6.81
CA HIS A 37 -6.67 -4.27 -7.24
C HIS A 37 -6.40 -3.11 -8.23
N PHE A 38 -5.39 -2.28 -7.96
CA PHE A 38 -5.00 -1.17 -8.84
C PHE A 38 -3.88 -1.57 -9.81
N ARG A 39 -4.07 -2.62 -10.60
CA ARG A 39 -3.05 -3.13 -11.53
C ARG A 39 -2.64 -2.10 -12.60
N ASP A 40 -3.59 -1.26 -13.03
CA ASP A 40 -3.36 -0.21 -14.04
C ASP A 40 -2.54 0.98 -13.54
N LYS A 41 -2.31 1.07 -12.23
CA LYS A 41 -1.53 2.14 -11.58
C LYS A 41 -0.11 1.69 -11.28
N PRO A 42 0.86 2.62 -11.19
CA PRO A 42 2.22 2.29 -10.77
C PRO A 42 2.22 1.61 -9.40
N ARG A 43 3.22 0.75 -9.15
CA ARG A 43 3.38 0.10 -7.85
C ARG A 43 3.62 1.14 -6.75
N LEU A 44 3.17 0.83 -5.53
CA LEU A 44 3.29 1.76 -4.42
C LEU A 44 4.75 2.11 -4.14
N GLY A 45 5.04 3.41 -4.01
CA GLY A 45 6.40 3.91 -3.81
C GLY A 45 7.25 3.98 -5.09
N GLN A 46 6.70 3.63 -6.26
CA GLN A 46 7.29 3.89 -7.57
C GLN A 46 6.63 5.08 -8.29
N SER A 47 5.43 5.49 -7.87
CA SER A 47 4.76 6.70 -8.35
C SER A 47 5.64 7.94 -8.21
N VAL A 48 5.57 8.81 -9.22
CA VAL A 48 6.24 10.12 -9.22
C VAL A 48 5.31 11.17 -8.62
N ASN A 49 4.01 11.06 -8.89
CA ASN A 49 2.99 11.96 -8.38
C ASN A 49 2.01 11.22 -7.44
N PRO A 50 1.71 11.73 -6.23
CA PRO A 50 0.69 11.15 -5.34
C PRO A 50 -0.71 11.01 -5.96
N ALA A 51 -1.02 11.75 -7.03
CA ALA A 51 -2.27 11.60 -7.76
C ALA A 51 -2.36 10.28 -8.56
N GLU A 52 -1.22 9.65 -8.87
CA GLU A 52 -1.16 8.37 -9.57
C GLU A 52 -1.46 7.19 -8.64
N ASP A 53 -1.37 7.40 -7.32
CA ASP A 53 -1.63 6.37 -6.33
C ASP A 53 -3.15 6.17 -6.12
N GLY A 54 -3.61 4.91 -6.18
CA GLY A 54 -5.02 4.57 -5.90
C GLY A 54 -5.41 4.67 -4.43
N ILE A 55 -4.42 4.73 -3.55
CA ILE A 55 -4.58 4.79 -2.10
C ILE A 55 -3.61 5.83 -1.52
N ARG A 56 -4.13 6.68 -0.64
CA ARG A 56 -3.35 7.61 0.17
C ARG A 56 -3.19 7.05 1.57
N LEU A 57 -1.94 7.00 2.01
CA LEU A 57 -1.55 6.47 3.31
C LEU A 57 -1.37 7.65 4.27
N GLY A 58 -1.98 7.57 5.45
CA GLY A 58 -1.90 8.60 6.47
C GLY A 58 -1.77 8.00 7.86
N GLN A 59 -1.28 8.79 8.81
CA GLN A 59 -1.29 8.41 10.21
C GLN A 59 -2.61 8.81 10.89
N GLU A 60 -3.01 8.04 11.90
CA GLU A 60 -4.09 8.38 12.83
C GLU A 60 -3.48 8.86 14.17
N PRO A 61 -3.63 10.16 14.55
CA PRO A 61 -3.14 10.66 15.83
C PRO A 61 -3.85 9.98 16.99
N SER A 62 -3.11 9.17 17.74
CA SER A 62 -3.68 8.32 18.78
C SER A 62 -2.72 8.12 19.93
N ASN A 63 -3.26 7.97 21.15
CA ASN A 63 -2.51 7.48 22.32
C ASN A 63 -2.99 6.08 22.72
N LEU A 64 -3.69 5.38 21.82
CA LEU A 64 -4.20 4.03 22.07
C LEU A 64 -3.06 3.02 21.99
N PHE A 65 -3.13 1.99 22.83
CA PHE A 65 -2.43 0.75 22.55
C PHE A 65 -3.18 0.03 21.43
N ALA A 66 -2.73 0.23 20.18
CA ALA A 66 -3.47 -0.17 19.00
C ALA A 66 -3.58 -1.70 18.89
N PRO A 67 -4.80 -2.27 18.70
CA PRO A 67 -4.98 -3.72 18.52
C PRO A 67 -4.51 -4.19 17.15
N SER A 68 -4.38 -3.28 16.19
CA SER A 68 -4.01 -3.53 14.79
C SER A 68 -3.20 -2.37 14.21
N ALA A 69 -2.40 -2.67 13.18
CA ALA A 69 -1.62 -1.66 12.47
C ALA A 69 -2.51 -0.66 11.69
N LEU A 70 -3.63 -1.13 11.14
CA LEU A 70 -4.57 -0.34 10.36
C LEU A 70 -5.72 0.16 11.24
N HIS A 71 -6.11 1.43 11.06
CA HIS A 71 -7.23 2.07 11.75
C HIS A 71 -8.51 2.04 10.92
N SER A 72 -8.46 2.59 9.70
CA SER A 72 -9.62 2.72 8.83
C SER A 72 -9.20 2.90 7.38
N CYS A 73 -10.01 2.40 6.46
CA CYS A 73 -9.91 2.69 5.04
C CYS A 73 -11.21 3.35 4.57
N GLN A 74 -11.16 4.50 3.91
CA GLN A 74 -12.36 5.20 3.47
C GLN A 74 -12.23 5.69 2.03
N PRO A 75 -13.26 5.49 1.18
CA PRO A 75 -13.27 6.07 -0.15
C PRO A 75 -13.36 7.60 -0.05
N GLN A 76 -12.67 8.31 -0.93
CA GLN A 76 -12.72 9.76 -1.05
C GLN A 76 -13.43 10.18 -2.33
N ALA A 77 -13.97 11.41 -2.34
CA ALA A 77 -14.74 11.93 -3.47
C ALA A 77 -13.97 11.95 -4.79
N ASP A 78 -12.64 12.13 -4.73
CA ASP A 78 -11.76 12.18 -5.91
C ASP A 78 -11.37 10.77 -6.42
N GLY A 79 -12.01 9.71 -5.94
CA GLY A 79 -11.84 8.34 -6.45
C GLY A 79 -10.61 7.58 -5.93
N TYR A 80 -9.88 8.14 -4.96
CA TYR A 80 -8.84 7.42 -4.22
C TYR A 80 -9.34 6.94 -2.86
N TRP A 81 -8.64 5.99 -2.27
CA TRP A 81 -8.93 5.51 -0.90
C TRP A 81 -7.97 6.12 0.10
N HIS A 82 -8.44 6.49 1.29
CA HIS A 82 -7.60 6.97 2.37
C HIS A 82 -7.45 5.86 3.42
N LEU A 83 -6.25 5.33 3.59
CA LEU A 83 -5.91 4.32 4.58
C LEU A 83 -5.11 4.95 5.73
N GLN A 84 -5.67 4.87 6.93
CA GLN A 84 -5.06 5.40 8.14
C GLN A 84 -4.39 4.28 8.94
N VAL A 85 -3.16 4.54 9.41
CA VAL A 85 -2.34 3.60 10.18
C VAL A 85 -2.05 4.13 11.58
N LEU A 86 -1.82 3.22 12.53
CA LEU A 86 -1.54 3.53 13.94
C LEU A 86 -0.10 3.25 14.37
N PHE A 87 0.63 2.43 13.62
CA PHE A 87 1.95 1.94 14.03
C PHE A 87 3.12 2.83 13.59
N PHE A 88 2.93 3.65 12.56
CA PHE A 88 3.99 4.44 11.95
C PHE A 88 3.53 5.88 11.76
N GLY A 89 4.20 6.79 12.44
CA GLY A 89 3.94 8.22 12.33
C GLY A 89 4.64 9.05 13.38
N LEU A 90 4.45 10.36 13.28
CA LEU A 90 4.91 11.35 14.26
C LEU A 90 4.01 11.40 15.48
N PHE A 91 2.70 11.21 15.27
CA PHE A 91 1.66 11.34 16.30
C PHE A 91 1.18 9.96 16.73
N GLY A 92 1.69 9.47 17.86
CA GLY A 92 1.42 8.14 18.37
C GLY A 92 1.97 7.95 19.78
N PRO A 93 1.61 6.88 20.50
CA PRO A 93 2.17 6.60 21.82
C PRO A 93 3.67 6.32 21.78
N GLN A 94 4.19 5.89 20.61
CA GLN A 94 5.61 5.67 20.33
C GLN A 94 6.14 6.65 19.26
N GLY A 95 5.42 7.76 19.05
CA GLY A 95 5.81 8.77 18.09
C GLY A 95 7.06 9.54 18.55
N PRO A 96 7.93 9.98 17.63
CA PRO A 96 9.12 10.77 17.96
C PRO A 96 8.80 12.18 18.46
N LEU A 97 7.58 12.70 18.22
CA LEU A 97 7.18 14.02 18.71
C LEU A 97 6.71 13.96 20.17
N PRO A 98 6.89 15.05 20.92
CA PRO A 98 6.34 15.15 22.27
C PRO A 98 4.85 14.84 22.34
N GLN A 99 4.45 14.10 23.37
CA GLN A 99 3.07 13.61 23.52
C GLN A 99 2.01 14.73 23.54
N HIS A 100 2.33 15.89 24.10
CA HIS A 100 1.42 17.04 24.11
C HIS A 100 1.06 17.54 22.70
N LEU A 101 1.95 17.40 21.70
CA LEU A 101 1.63 17.74 20.31
C LEU A 101 0.66 16.74 19.70
N THR A 102 0.78 15.46 20.08
CA THR A 102 -0.17 14.43 19.64
C THR A 102 -1.56 14.71 20.19
N GLU A 103 -1.65 15.07 21.48
CA GLU A 103 -2.90 15.48 22.11
C GLU A 103 -3.49 16.73 21.46
N TYR A 104 -2.67 17.74 21.19
CA TYR A 104 -3.08 18.97 20.51
C TYR A 104 -3.71 18.71 19.13
N VAL A 105 -3.03 17.92 18.28
CA VAL A 105 -3.54 17.58 16.93
C VAL A 105 -4.84 16.76 17.04
N ARG A 106 -4.88 15.83 17.99
CA ARG A 106 -6.04 14.96 18.21
C ARG A 106 -7.26 15.73 18.74
N GLU A 107 -7.04 16.73 19.59
CA GLU A 107 -8.08 17.65 20.08
C GLU A 107 -8.61 18.53 18.94
N ARG A 108 -7.73 19.15 18.15
CA ARG A 108 -8.12 19.99 17.01
C ARG A 108 -9.00 19.27 15.99
N ARG A 109 -8.69 18.00 15.71
CA ARG A 109 -9.50 17.18 14.81
C ARG A 109 -10.88 16.85 15.37
N ARG A 110 -11.01 16.72 16.70
CA ARG A 110 -12.29 16.41 17.38
C ARG A 110 -13.16 17.64 17.65
N ASN A 111 -12.55 18.81 17.76
CA ASN A 111 -13.26 20.07 18.04
C ASN A 111 -14.23 20.44 16.90
N GLU A 112 -15.19 21.34 17.19
CA GLU A 112 -16.25 21.74 16.27
C GLU A 112 -15.74 22.29 14.93
N VAL A 113 -14.58 22.93 14.95
CA VAL A 113 -13.92 23.50 13.75
C VAL A 113 -13.24 22.42 12.89
N ARG A 114 -12.97 21.23 13.43
CA ARG A 114 -12.28 20.08 12.77
C ARG A 114 -11.07 20.50 11.94
N ASP A 115 -10.13 21.19 12.58
CA ASP A 115 -8.90 21.62 11.91
C ASP A 115 -7.97 20.41 11.71
N GLU A 116 -7.94 19.90 10.47
CA GLU A 116 -7.07 18.80 10.06
C GLU A 116 -5.78 19.28 9.37
N ALA A 117 -5.53 20.59 9.26
CA ALA A 117 -4.44 21.13 8.43
C ALA A 117 -3.06 20.60 8.85
N THR A 118 -2.77 20.57 10.15
CA THR A 118 -1.50 20.04 10.67
C THR A 118 -1.32 18.56 10.35
N LEU A 119 -2.38 17.76 10.52
CA LEU A 119 -2.34 16.32 10.22
C LEU A 119 -2.19 16.08 8.71
N ALA A 120 -2.96 16.79 7.90
CA ALA A 120 -2.91 16.70 6.44
C ALA A 120 -1.53 17.06 5.91
N PHE A 121 -0.92 18.14 6.41
CA PHE A 121 0.43 18.55 6.04
C PHE A 121 1.45 17.45 6.38
N MET A 122 1.41 16.92 7.60
CA MET A 122 2.33 15.83 7.99
C MET A 122 2.10 14.59 7.13
N ASN A 123 0.85 14.28 6.79
CA ASN A 123 0.51 13.12 5.97
C ASN A 123 1.04 13.20 4.53
N LEU A 124 1.39 14.38 4.00
CA LEU A 124 2.09 14.49 2.73
C LEU A 124 3.44 13.73 2.75
N PHE A 125 4.18 13.86 3.85
CA PHE A 125 5.44 13.15 4.03
C PHE A 125 5.24 11.69 4.41
N HIS A 126 4.26 11.42 5.28
CA HIS A 126 4.00 10.05 5.75
C HIS A 126 3.52 9.14 4.65
N HIS A 127 2.71 9.66 3.72
CA HIS A 127 2.28 8.91 2.56
C HIS A 127 3.49 8.34 1.81
N ARG A 128 4.49 9.19 1.51
CA ARG A 128 5.69 8.75 0.79
C ARG A 128 6.52 7.77 1.63
N LEU A 129 6.71 8.03 2.92
CA LEU A 129 7.48 7.15 3.80
C LEU A 129 6.84 5.77 3.94
N LEU A 130 5.52 5.70 4.12
CA LEU A 130 4.77 4.44 4.19
C LEU A 130 4.82 3.68 2.87
N SER A 131 4.67 4.36 1.74
CA SER A 131 4.79 3.75 0.42
C SER A 131 6.19 3.18 0.18
N LEU A 132 7.24 3.88 0.64
CA LEU A 132 8.62 3.39 0.56
C LEU A 132 8.89 2.22 1.51
N LEU A 133 8.31 2.24 2.71
CA LEU A 133 8.37 1.13 3.67
C LEU A 133 7.75 -0.13 3.06
N TYR A 134 6.56 -0.01 2.47
CA TYR A 134 5.92 -1.11 1.75
C TYR A 134 6.79 -1.58 0.58
N ARG A 135 7.30 -0.67 -0.25
CA ARG A 135 8.16 -1.02 -1.40
C ARG A 135 9.42 -1.77 -0.98
N ALA A 136 10.08 -1.34 0.09
CA ALA A 136 11.28 -2.01 0.60
C ALA A 136 10.97 -3.45 1.03
N TRP A 137 9.80 -3.68 1.64
CA TRP A 137 9.32 -5.02 1.96
C TRP A 137 8.93 -5.82 0.69
N ALA A 138 8.16 -5.24 -0.22
CA ALA A 138 7.70 -5.92 -1.43
C ALA A 138 8.86 -6.34 -2.36
N ASN A 139 9.90 -5.52 -2.45
CA ASN A 139 11.06 -5.79 -3.30
C ASN A 139 11.80 -7.09 -2.95
N LYS A 140 11.78 -7.51 -1.68
CA LYS A 140 12.46 -8.74 -1.23
C LYS A 140 11.57 -9.98 -1.28
N GLU A 141 10.28 -9.84 -1.59
CA GLU A 141 9.30 -10.92 -1.55
C GLU A 141 8.99 -11.43 -2.98
N PRO A 142 9.48 -12.62 -3.38
CA PRO A 142 9.24 -13.17 -4.72
C PRO A 142 7.75 -13.36 -5.01
N THR A 143 6.96 -13.73 -3.99
CA THR A 143 5.52 -13.96 -4.16
C THR A 143 4.77 -12.69 -4.50
N VAL A 144 5.21 -11.52 -3.99
CA VAL A 144 4.57 -10.23 -4.28
C VAL A 144 4.94 -9.78 -5.68
N GLN A 145 6.19 -10.00 -6.08
CA GLN A 145 6.66 -9.68 -7.43
C GLN A 145 5.90 -10.48 -8.49
N ARG A 146 5.62 -11.74 -8.20
CA ARG A 146 4.87 -12.66 -9.06
C ARG A 146 3.41 -12.26 -9.31
N ASP A 147 2.81 -11.42 -8.46
CA ASP A 147 1.44 -10.96 -8.66
C ASP A 147 1.30 -10.07 -9.91
N ARG A 148 2.39 -9.41 -10.35
CA ARG A 148 2.47 -8.62 -11.58
C ARG A 148 3.63 -9.11 -12.45
N VAL A 149 3.39 -10.22 -13.15
CA VAL A 149 4.36 -10.94 -14.01
C VAL A 149 5.04 -10.03 -15.04
N GLU A 150 4.33 -9.01 -15.53
CA GLU A 150 4.85 -8.01 -16.47
C GLU A 150 6.09 -7.26 -15.96
N ASN A 151 6.26 -7.15 -14.63
CA ASN A 151 7.34 -6.43 -13.97
C ASN A 151 7.96 -7.28 -12.85
N ASP A 152 8.20 -8.57 -13.10
CA ASP A 152 8.82 -9.48 -12.13
C ASP A 152 10.35 -9.48 -12.24
N ASP A 153 11.00 -8.75 -11.33
CA ASP A 153 12.46 -8.70 -11.24
C ASP A 153 13.08 -10.04 -10.83
N PHE A 154 12.39 -10.88 -10.05
CA PHE A 154 12.94 -12.18 -9.63
C PHE A 154 12.99 -13.18 -10.78
N ASP A 155 11.98 -13.19 -11.64
CA ASP A 155 11.99 -13.98 -12.87
C ASP A 155 13.19 -13.57 -13.75
N ARG A 156 13.46 -12.25 -13.85
CA ARG A 156 14.63 -11.73 -14.56
C ARG A 156 15.96 -12.16 -13.92
N TYR A 157 16.09 -12.06 -12.60
CA TYR A 157 17.32 -12.46 -11.89
C TYR A 157 17.60 -13.95 -12.01
N THR A 158 16.57 -14.78 -11.84
CA THR A 158 16.68 -16.23 -11.98
C THR A 158 16.96 -16.61 -13.42
N GLY A 159 16.28 -15.97 -14.37
CA GLY A 159 16.55 -16.15 -15.80
C GLY A 159 17.98 -15.78 -16.19
N ALA A 160 18.56 -14.73 -15.61
CA ALA A 160 19.94 -14.34 -15.87
C ALA A 160 20.94 -15.43 -15.45
N LEU A 161 20.70 -16.13 -14.33
CA LEU A 161 21.52 -17.26 -13.90
C LEU A 161 21.44 -18.46 -14.86
N LEU A 162 20.29 -18.63 -15.53
CA LEU A 162 20.04 -19.70 -16.48
C LEU A 162 20.39 -19.33 -17.95
N GLY A 163 20.88 -18.11 -18.18
CA GLY A 163 21.18 -17.61 -19.53
C GLY A 163 19.96 -17.19 -20.37
N ILE A 164 18.80 -17.01 -19.74
CA ILE A 164 17.53 -16.56 -20.36
C ILE A 164 17.01 -15.22 -19.78
N GLY A 165 17.91 -14.44 -19.17
CA GLY A 165 17.54 -13.23 -18.42
C GLY A 165 17.20 -11.99 -19.26
N ILE A 166 17.54 -12.00 -20.55
CA ILE A 166 17.14 -10.95 -21.50
C ILE A 166 16.06 -11.47 -22.44
N PRO A 167 15.09 -10.61 -22.87
CA PRO A 167 13.97 -11.04 -23.71
C PRO A 167 14.39 -11.80 -24.97
N GLU A 168 15.53 -11.45 -25.57
CA GLU A 168 16.05 -12.05 -26.81
C GLU A 168 16.63 -13.47 -26.62
N LEU A 169 16.89 -13.87 -25.37
CA LEU A 169 17.36 -15.21 -25.02
C LEU A 169 16.23 -16.11 -24.51
N GLN A 170 15.04 -15.55 -24.28
CA GLN A 170 13.87 -16.33 -23.88
C GLN A 170 13.32 -17.12 -25.07
N HIS A 171 12.67 -18.25 -24.78
CA HIS A 171 12.01 -19.10 -25.78
C HIS A 171 12.88 -19.59 -26.96
N ARG A 172 14.22 -19.65 -26.81
CA ARG A 172 15.12 -20.13 -27.87
C ARG A 172 14.89 -21.59 -28.27
N ASP A 173 14.42 -22.40 -27.32
CA ASP A 173 14.10 -23.81 -27.55
C ASP A 173 12.61 -24.03 -27.88
N ALA A 174 11.84 -22.96 -28.05
CA ALA A 174 10.44 -23.08 -28.45
C ALA A 174 10.36 -23.50 -29.93
N MET A 175 10.20 -24.80 -30.16
CA MET A 175 9.79 -25.33 -31.46
C MET A 175 8.44 -24.69 -31.83
N ARG A 176 8.44 -23.84 -32.86
CA ARG A 176 7.19 -23.31 -33.44
C ARG A 176 6.40 -24.51 -33.99
N VAL A 177 5.27 -24.79 -33.36
CA VAL A 177 4.24 -25.72 -33.87
C VAL A 177 3.29 -24.95 -34.77
#